data_AF-A0A2D5XDP6-F1
#
_entry.id   AF-A0A2D5XDP6-F1
#
_cell.length_a   1.000
_cell.length_b   1.000
_cell.length_c   1.000
_cell.angle_alpha   90.00
_cell.angle_beta   90.00
_cell.angle_gamma   90.00
#
_symmetry.space_group_name_H-M   'P 1'
#
loop_
_entity.id
_entity.type
_entity.pdbx_description
1 polymer ?
#
loop_
_entity_poly.entity_id
_entity_poly.type
_entity_poly.pdbx_seq_one_letter_code
_entity_poly.pdbx_strand_id
1 'polypeptide(L)'
;MKLNKELVRIISNLFGDGVISVDYKGYIHTAYYNQNKELINSFIKDIQKVFGIKNLTVAVNKNTSFVSVPTPIGLILLSLVQDFNSKRCRIPHFIKEADQSLKIEFLRKFFDDEAYARYAPPHRYIELTLSNKEFLEDITSLLLELEITPSRIYYKNLRGFDTYYFYIKGHEELRKFHKIIGFNHPDKKETLIKIVKNPGRFSYKSGETKERILKLLKEKHYLSVEIAKSLKRRLCTINHFLKILEKEGKIKCIGKKGKFRLYEVKTNVI
;
A
#
# COMPACT_ATOMS: atom_id res chain seq x y z
N MET A 1 -12.67 -2.56 -27.69
CA MET A 1 -11.64 -3.46 -27.09
C MET A 1 -12.15 -3.90 -25.72
N LYS A 2 -12.14 -5.21 -25.41
CA LYS A 2 -12.59 -5.71 -24.09
C LYS A 2 -11.51 -5.43 -23.04
N LEU A 3 -11.90 -4.91 -21.87
CA LEU A 3 -10.99 -4.72 -20.75
C LEU A 3 -10.46 -6.08 -20.26
N ASN A 4 -9.14 -6.20 -20.13
CA ASN A 4 -8.46 -7.39 -19.65
C ASN A 4 -7.25 -7.00 -18.79
N LYS A 5 -6.61 -8.00 -18.17
CA LYS A 5 -5.50 -7.78 -17.23
C LYS A 5 -4.33 -7.07 -17.90
N GLU A 6 -3.96 -7.50 -19.09
CA GLU A 6 -2.84 -6.94 -19.86
C GLU A 6 -3.04 -5.45 -20.16
N LEU A 7 -4.24 -5.06 -20.63
CA LEU A 7 -4.56 -3.66 -20.92
C LEU A 7 -4.54 -2.81 -19.66
N VAL A 8 -5.08 -3.32 -18.55
CA VAL A 8 -5.04 -2.62 -17.25
C VAL A 8 -3.60 -2.41 -16.77
N ARG A 9 -2.74 -3.41 -16.95
CA ARG A 9 -1.30 -3.29 -16.64
C ARG A 9 -0.63 -2.23 -17.50
N ILE A 10 -0.88 -2.22 -18.82
CA ILE A 10 -0.36 -1.19 -19.74
C ILE A 10 -0.78 0.22 -19.28
N ILE A 11 -2.07 0.42 -19.00
CA ILE A 11 -2.59 1.71 -18.54
C ILE A 11 -1.92 2.11 -17.21
N SER A 12 -1.78 1.16 -16.28
CA SER A 12 -1.11 1.40 -15.00
C SER A 12 0.35 1.80 -15.17
N ASN A 13 1.09 1.13 -16.07
CA ASN A 13 2.49 1.47 -16.34
C ASN A 13 2.62 2.88 -16.94
N LEU A 14 1.64 3.30 -17.75
CA LEU A 14 1.61 4.65 -18.30
C LEU A 14 1.27 5.73 -17.27
N PHE A 15 0.60 5.38 -16.17
CA PHE A 15 0.40 6.30 -15.05
C PHE A 15 1.62 6.40 -14.11
N GLY A 16 2.44 5.34 -14.04
CA GLY A 16 3.68 5.33 -13.26
C GLY A 16 4.84 5.91 -14.06
N ASP A 17 5.79 5.05 -14.46
CA ASP A 17 7.01 5.46 -15.17
C ASP A 17 6.83 5.66 -16.70
N GLY A 18 5.59 5.68 -17.19
CA GLY A 18 5.31 5.88 -18.61
C GLY A 18 5.03 7.33 -19.00
N VAL A 19 5.03 7.57 -20.30
CA VAL A 19 4.67 8.85 -20.90
C VAL A 19 3.75 8.62 -22.08
N ILE A 20 2.74 9.47 -22.17
CA ILE A 20 1.98 9.65 -23.40
C ILE A 20 1.69 11.14 -23.58
N SER A 21 2.27 11.71 -24.62
CA SER A 21 2.22 13.15 -24.87
C SER A 21 2.03 13.42 -26.35
N VAL A 22 1.27 14.47 -26.67
CA VAL A 22 1.16 15.03 -28.01
C VAL A 22 2.08 16.23 -28.09
N ASP A 23 2.99 16.25 -29.06
CA ASP A 23 3.86 17.41 -29.30
C ASP A 23 3.12 18.55 -30.04
N TYR A 24 3.82 19.67 -30.25
CA TYR A 24 3.26 20.85 -30.92
C TYR A 24 2.92 20.63 -32.41
N LYS A 25 3.44 19.56 -33.03
CA LYS A 25 3.14 19.16 -34.41
C LYS A 25 2.05 18.08 -34.48
N GLY A 26 1.50 17.66 -33.33
CA GLY A 26 0.50 16.61 -33.25
C GLY A 26 1.06 15.19 -33.20
N TYR A 27 2.38 15.00 -33.11
CA TYR A 27 2.96 13.66 -32.97
C TYR A 27 2.75 13.13 -31.56
N ILE A 28 2.26 11.89 -31.48
CA ILE A 28 2.11 11.19 -30.20
C ILE A 28 3.39 10.43 -29.89
N HIS A 29 3.97 10.78 -28.75
CA HIS A 29 5.06 10.05 -28.15
C HIS A 29 4.51 9.19 -27.01
N THR A 30 4.66 7.87 -27.12
CA THR A 30 4.27 6.92 -26.07
C THR A 30 5.46 6.04 -25.74
N ALA A 31 5.85 6.02 -24.47
CA ALA A 31 6.95 5.17 -24.02
C ALA A 31 6.76 4.75 -22.55
N TYR A 32 7.38 3.64 -22.18
CA TYR A 32 7.49 3.18 -20.79
C TYR A 32 8.97 3.07 -20.42
N TYR A 33 9.36 3.67 -19.30
CA TYR A 33 10.73 3.68 -18.81
C TYR A 33 10.81 2.81 -17.56
N ASN A 34 11.84 1.98 -17.42
CA ASN A 34 12.12 1.34 -16.14
C ASN A 34 13.57 0.87 -16.07
N GLN A 35 14.17 0.87 -14.88
CA GLN A 35 15.50 0.30 -14.67
C GLN A 35 15.43 -1.23 -14.53
N ASN A 36 14.28 -1.77 -14.16
CA ASN A 36 14.07 -3.20 -14.00
C ASN A 36 13.70 -3.87 -15.33
N LYS A 37 14.58 -4.75 -15.81
CA LYS A 37 14.37 -5.49 -17.08
C LYS A 37 13.16 -6.42 -17.05
N GLU A 38 12.80 -6.97 -15.89
CA GLU A 38 11.62 -7.85 -15.78
C GLU A 38 10.33 -7.07 -15.99
N LEU A 39 10.25 -5.84 -15.47
CA LEU A 39 9.11 -4.96 -15.69
C LEU A 39 9.01 -4.51 -17.16
N ILE A 40 10.12 -4.13 -17.79
CA ILE A 40 10.19 -3.85 -19.24
C ILE A 40 9.68 -5.04 -20.06
N ASN A 41 10.19 -6.25 -19.79
CA ASN A 41 9.79 -7.46 -20.51
C ASN A 41 8.31 -7.81 -20.27
N SER A 42 7.79 -7.58 -19.07
CA SER A 42 6.36 -7.73 -18.76
C SER A 42 5.52 -6.77 -19.60
N PHE A 43 5.92 -5.50 -19.68
CA PHE A 43 5.21 -4.49 -20.46
C PHE A 43 5.21 -4.82 -21.96
N ILE A 44 6.34 -5.24 -22.51
CA ILE A 44 6.44 -5.72 -23.91
C ILE A 44 5.44 -6.84 -24.15
N LYS A 45 5.43 -7.88 -23.31
CA LYS A 45 4.52 -9.02 -23.46
C LYS A 45 3.04 -8.61 -23.40
N ASP A 46 2.69 -7.66 -22.51
CA ASP A 46 1.33 -7.15 -22.42
C ASP A 46 0.93 -6.40 -23.70
N ILE A 47 1.80 -5.52 -24.23
CA ILE A 47 1.55 -4.82 -25.51
C ILE A 47 1.42 -5.80 -26.68
N GLN A 48 2.32 -6.78 -26.77
CA GLN A 48 2.28 -7.82 -27.80
C GLN A 48 0.96 -8.61 -27.75
N LYS A 49 0.50 -8.95 -26.53
CA LYS A 49 -0.73 -9.72 -26.33
C LYS A 49 -2.00 -8.93 -26.61
N VAL A 50 -2.05 -7.64 -26.25
CA VAL A 50 -3.24 -6.79 -26.45
C VAL A 50 -3.35 -6.31 -27.90
N PHE A 51 -2.23 -5.93 -28.52
CA PHE A 51 -2.23 -5.25 -29.81
C PHE A 51 -1.67 -6.10 -30.96
N GLY A 52 -1.19 -7.31 -30.70
CA GLY A 52 -0.68 -8.23 -31.73
C GLY A 52 0.63 -7.78 -32.41
N ILE A 53 1.30 -6.75 -31.86
CA ILE A 53 2.58 -6.27 -32.39
C ILE A 53 3.69 -7.21 -31.94
N LYS A 54 4.55 -7.68 -32.84
CA LYS A 54 5.64 -8.61 -32.48
C LYS A 54 6.91 -7.90 -32.02
N ASN A 55 7.27 -6.80 -32.68
CA ASN A 55 8.55 -6.12 -32.46
C ASN A 55 8.29 -4.71 -31.92
N LEU A 56 8.76 -4.45 -30.71
CA LEU A 56 8.78 -3.11 -30.11
C LEU A 56 10.21 -2.61 -30.05
N THR A 57 10.38 -1.31 -30.24
CA THR A 57 11.70 -0.68 -30.13
C THR A 57 12.06 -0.53 -28.67
N VAL A 58 13.13 -1.20 -28.24
CA VAL A 58 13.72 -1.07 -26.91
C VAL A 58 15.03 -0.30 -27.05
N ALA A 59 15.21 0.73 -26.24
CA ALA A 59 16.42 1.53 -26.21
C ALA A 59 16.80 1.90 -24.77
N VAL A 60 17.97 2.50 -24.59
CA VAL A 60 18.50 2.92 -23.29
C VAL A 60 18.81 4.40 -23.32
N ASN A 61 18.36 5.12 -22.28
CA ASN A 61 18.66 6.54 -22.08
C ASN A 61 19.29 6.74 -20.69
N LYS A 62 20.54 7.22 -20.63
CA LYS A 62 21.26 7.53 -19.38
C LYS A 62 21.16 6.43 -18.30
N ASN A 63 21.18 5.16 -18.70
CA ASN A 63 21.05 3.94 -17.87
C ASN A 63 19.62 3.42 -17.61
N THR A 64 18.58 4.12 -18.05
CA THR A 64 17.19 3.63 -17.95
C THR A 64 16.76 3.03 -19.28
N SER A 65 16.30 1.78 -19.26
CA SER A 65 15.73 1.14 -20.44
C SER A 65 14.34 1.70 -20.70
N PHE A 66 13.96 1.81 -21.97
CA PHE A 66 12.61 2.21 -22.34
C PHE A 66 12.11 1.47 -23.56
N VAL A 67 10.79 1.35 -23.65
CA VAL A 67 10.07 0.75 -24.77
C VAL A 67 9.27 1.85 -25.45
N SER A 68 9.55 2.10 -26.72
CA SER A 68 8.73 3.00 -27.53
C SER A 68 7.52 2.22 -28.06
N VAL A 69 6.34 2.81 -27.89
CA VAL A 69 5.07 2.25 -28.33
C VAL A 69 4.64 2.95 -29.62
N PRO A 70 4.26 2.21 -30.67
CA PRO A 70 3.83 2.80 -31.93
C PRO A 70 2.69 3.80 -31.78
N THR A 71 2.74 4.88 -32.56
CA THR A 71 1.76 5.99 -32.56
C THR A 71 0.30 5.52 -32.63
N PRO A 72 -0.10 4.54 -33.48
CA PRO A 72 -1.48 4.05 -33.49
C PRO A 72 -1.95 3.47 -32.15
N ILE A 73 -1.07 2.80 -31.40
CA ILE A 73 -1.39 2.30 -30.06
C ILE A 73 -1.54 3.47 -29.08
N GLY A 74 -0.65 4.46 -29.14
CA GLY A 74 -0.77 5.67 -28.34
C GLY A 74 -2.12 6.37 -28.54
N LEU A 75 -2.56 6.50 -29.80
CA LEU A 75 -3.90 7.03 -30.13
C LEU A 75 -5.03 6.22 -29.51
N ILE A 76 -4.98 4.89 -29.60
CA ILE A 76 -5.97 4.01 -28.98
C ILE A 76 -5.99 4.22 -27.46
N LEU A 77 -4.82 4.31 -26.82
CA LEU A 77 -4.74 4.50 -25.36
C LEU A 77 -5.28 5.87 -24.92
N LEU A 78 -5.00 6.94 -25.67
CA LEU A 78 -5.61 8.27 -25.44
C LEU A 78 -7.12 8.27 -25.65
N SER A 79 -7.64 7.44 -26.57
CA SER A 79 -9.09 7.32 -26.76
C SER A 79 -9.79 6.62 -25.58
N LEU A 80 -9.06 5.82 -24.81
CA LEU A 80 -9.58 5.11 -23.64
C LEU A 80 -9.43 5.93 -22.35
N VAL A 81 -8.31 6.63 -22.20
CA VAL A 81 -7.97 7.39 -21.00
C VAL A 81 -7.76 8.84 -21.38
N GLN A 82 -8.65 9.70 -20.88
CA GLN A 82 -8.72 11.11 -21.27
C GLN A 82 -7.45 11.90 -20.92
N ASP A 83 -6.76 11.53 -19.84
CA ASP A 83 -5.61 12.29 -19.36
C ASP A 83 -4.61 11.45 -18.57
N PHE A 84 -3.36 11.45 -19.03
CA PHE A 84 -2.22 10.83 -18.36
C PHE A 84 -1.28 11.86 -17.70
N ASN A 85 -1.66 13.13 -17.65
CA ASN A 85 -0.85 14.15 -17.00
C ASN A 85 -0.73 13.86 -15.50
N SER A 86 0.49 13.60 -15.03
CA SER A 86 0.77 13.19 -13.65
C SER A 86 0.27 14.15 -12.58
N LYS A 87 0.01 15.43 -12.90
CA LYS A 87 -0.49 16.44 -11.94
C LYS A 87 -2.01 16.46 -11.78
N ARG A 88 -2.77 15.95 -12.75
CA ARG A 88 -4.23 16.10 -12.81
C ARG A 88 -4.99 14.84 -13.21
N CYS A 89 -4.29 13.79 -13.63
CA CYS A 89 -4.92 12.53 -14.01
C CYS A 89 -5.70 11.91 -12.84
N ARG A 90 -6.65 11.03 -13.20
CA ARG A 90 -7.49 10.27 -12.29
C ARG A 90 -7.49 8.81 -12.75
N ILE A 91 -7.73 7.88 -11.82
CA ILE A 91 -7.92 6.48 -12.22
C ILE A 91 -9.20 6.42 -13.05
N PRO A 92 -9.16 5.91 -14.30
CA PRO A 92 -10.32 5.86 -15.17
C PRO A 92 -11.49 5.12 -14.53
N HIS A 93 -12.71 5.61 -14.76
CA HIS A 93 -13.92 5.06 -14.13
C HIS A 93 -14.09 3.56 -14.42
N PHE A 94 -13.83 3.14 -15.66
CA PHE A 94 -13.92 1.72 -16.04
C PHE A 94 -12.91 0.81 -15.30
N ILE A 95 -11.83 1.35 -14.73
CA ILE A 95 -10.92 0.61 -13.84
C ILE A 95 -11.47 0.62 -12.41
N LYS A 96 -12.00 1.76 -11.95
CA LYS A 96 -12.63 1.88 -10.62
C LYS A 96 -13.89 1.03 -10.47
N GLU A 97 -14.58 0.72 -11.55
CA GLU A 97 -15.76 -0.16 -11.58
C GLU A 97 -15.44 -1.58 -12.04
N ALA A 98 -14.20 -1.86 -12.42
CA ALA A 98 -13.80 -3.19 -12.85
C ALA A 98 -13.95 -4.23 -11.73
N ASP A 99 -13.92 -5.50 -12.10
CA ASP A 99 -13.88 -6.58 -11.13
C ASP A 99 -12.60 -6.49 -10.28
N GLN A 100 -12.69 -7.08 -9.09
CA GLN A 100 -11.61 -7.02 -8.10
C GLN A 100 -10.27 -7.52 -8.66
N SER A 101 -10.28 -8.48 -9.59
CA SER A 101 -9.05 -9.01 -10.17
C SER A 101 -8.32 -7.99 -11.04
N LEU A 102 -9.05 -7.16 -11.80
CA LEU A 102 -8.45 -6.09 -12.61
C LEU A 102 -7.94 -4.94 -11.74
N LYS A 103 -8.69 -4.55 -10.70
CA LYS A 103 -8.24 -3.55 -9.72
C LYS A 103 -6.92 -3.96 -9.04
N ILE A 104 -6.80 -5.24 -8.70
CA ILE A 104 -5.56 -5.81 -8.14
C ILE A 104 -4.40 -5.71 -9.12
N GLU A 105 -4.61 -6.02 -10.41
CA GLU A 105 -3.55 -5.90 -11.43
C GLU A 105 -3.11 -4.44 -11.62
N PHE A 106 -4.07 -3.49 -11.63
CA PHE A 106 -3.78 -2.06 -11.69
C PHE A 106 -2.90 -1.64 -10.51
N LEU A 107 -3.37 -1.89 -9.27
CA LEU A 107 -2.62 -1.51 -8.07
C LEU A 107 -1.25 -2.18 -8.03
N ARG A 108 -1.14 -3.47 -8.36
CA ARG A 108 0.13 -4.18 -8.36
C ARG A 108 1.15 -3.51 -9.28
N LYS A 109 0.76 -3.18 -10.51
CA LYS A 109 1.66 -2.51 -11.46
C LYS A 109 1.99 -1.09 -11.07
N PHE A 110 1.02 -0.33 -10.60
CA PHE A 110 1.27 1.04 -10.15
C PHE A 110 2.25 1.08 -8.97
N PHE A 111 2.11 0.14 -8.02
CA PHE A 111 3.04 0.02 -6.90
C PHE A 111 4.41 -0.52 -7.31
N ASP A 112 4.49 -1.38 -8.33
CA ASP A 112 5.76 -1.84 -8.89
C ASP A 112 6.59 -0.68 -9.46
N ASP A 113 5.95 0.34 -10.03
CA ASP A 113 6.62 1.54 -10.55
C ASP A 113 6.88 2.55 -9.40
N GLU A 114 5.82 3.07 -8.77
CA GLU A 114 5.88 4.27 -7.92
C GLU A 114 6.19 4.03 -6.44
N ALA A 115 5.89 2.84 -5.91
CA ALA A 115 5.95 2.64 -4.45
C ALA A 115 7.35 2.30 -3.94
N TYR A 116 7.65 2.72 -2.72
CA TYR A 116 8.87 2.37 -2.01
C TYR A 116 8.57 1.39 -0.87
N ALA A 117 9.22 0.23 -0.87
CA ALA A 117 9.17 -0.72 0.23
C ALA A 117 10.42 -0.56 1.11
N ARG A 118 10.23 -0.32 2.41
CA ARG A 118 11.34 -0.15 3.37
C ARG A 118 11.33 -1.23 4.44
N TYR A 119 12.45 -1.92 4.60
CA TYR A 119 12.72 -2.80 5.73
C TYR A 119 13.98 -2.37 6.49
N ALA A 120 13.80 -1.51 7.50
CA ALA A 120 14.87 -1.04 8.37
C ALA A 120 14.33 -0.95 9.82
N PRO A 121 14.30 -2.05 10.58
CA PRO A 121 13.72 -2.09 11.93
C PRO A 121 14.18 -0.89 12.80
N PRO A 122 13.26 -0.16 13.45
CA PRO A 122 11.83 -0.43 13.59
C PRO A 122 10.95 0.01 12.40
N HIS A 123 11.50 0.71 11.41
CA HIS A 123 10.78 1.26 10.27
C HIS A 123 10.48 0.19 9.21
N ARG A 124 9.19 -0.10 9.01
CA ARG A 124 8.72 -1.10 8.05
C ARG A 124 7.42 -0.63 7.44
N TYR A 125 7.45 -0.36 6.14
CA TYR A 125 6.31 0.20 5.46
C TYR A 125 6.44 0.08 3.95
N ILE A 126 5.29 0.19 3.28
CA ILE A 126 5.21 0.60 1.88
C ILE A 126 4.79 2.07 1.89
N GLU A 127 5.49 2.91 1.14
CA GLU A 127 5.19 4.33 0.94
C GLU A 127 4.84 4.53 -0.54
N LEU A 128 3.77 5.29 -0.78
CA LEU A 128 3.43 5.78 -2.11
C LEU A 128 3.41 7.30 -2.05
N THR A 129 4.13 7.93 -2.98
CA THR A 129 4.40 9.37 -2.97
C THR A 129 4.18 9.92 -4.37
N LEU A 130 3.24 10.86 -4.56
CA LEU A 130 2.96 11.51 -5.85
C LEU A 130 2.73 13.02 -5.67
N SER A 131 2.82 13.79 -6.76
CA SER A 131 2.44 15.21 -6.77
C SER A 131 0.93 15.45 -6.87
N ASN A 132 0.14 14.44 -7.21
CA ASN A 132 -1.31 14.54 -7.45
C ASN A 132 -2.11 13.88 -6.32
N LYS A 133 -2.65 14.71 -5.43
CA LYS A 133 -3.43 14.27 -4.26
C LYS A 133 -4.66 13.45 -4.65
N GLU A 134 -5.39 13.86 -5.69
CA GLU A 134 -6.64 13.21 -6.09
C GLU A 134 -6.40 11.79 -6.61
N PHE A 135 -5.27 11.57 -7.29
CA PHE A 135 -4.88 10.22 -7.71
C PHE A 135 -4.53 9.34 -6.50
N LEU A 136 -3.84 9.87 -5.47
CA LEU A 136 -3.64 9.11 -4.21
C LEU A 136 -4.96 8.80 -3.50
N GLU A 137 -5.97 9.68 -3.58
CA GLU A 137 -7.30 9.43 -3.03
C GLU A 137 -8.01 8.29 -3.78
N ASP A 138 -7.94 8.27 -5.12
CA ASP A 138 -8.45 7.17 -5.93
C ASP A 138 -7.75 5.83 -5.55
N ILE A 139 -6.42 5.83 -5.40
CA ILE A 139 -5.66 4.65 -4.95
C ILE A 139 -6.08 4.22 -3.54
N THR A 140 -6.29 5.18 -2.63
CA THR A 140 -6.75 4.91 -1.26
C THR A 140 -8.12 4.25 -1.26
N SER A 141 -9.05 4.71 -2.10
CA SER A 141 -10.38 4.08 -2.26
C SER A 141 -10.25 2.62 -2.69
N LEU A 142 -9.44 2.34 -3.71
CA LEU A 142 -9.24 0.97 -4.20
C LEU A 142 -8.57 0.07 -3.14
N LEU A 143 -7.64 0.59 -2.34
CA LEU A 143 -7.04 -0.17 -1.23
C LEU A 143 -8.07 -0.50 -0.14
N LEU A 144 -8.95 0.44 0.19
CA LEU A 144 -10.01 0.24 1.19
C LEU A 144 -11.03 -0.81 0.75
N GLU A 145 -11.40 -0.85 -0.54
CA GLU A 145 -12.24 -1.92 -1.11
C GLU A 145 -11.60 -3.31 -0.98
N LEU A 146 -10.26 -3.38 -0.99
CA LEU A 146 -9.48 -4.60 -0.76
C LEU A 146 -9.18 -4.86 0.72
N GLU A 147 -9.85 -4.14 1.63
CA GLU A 147 -9.67 -4.17 3.08
C GLU A 147 -8.23 -3.89 3.55
N ILE A 148 -7.46 -3.13 2.77
CA ILE A 148 -6.13 -2.65 3.12
C ILE A 148 -6.27 -1.19 3.51
N THR A 149 -6.10 -0.88 4.80
CA THR A 149 -6.23 0.50 5.30
C THR A 149 -4.87 1.21 5.28
N PRO A 150 -4.60 2.12 4.33
CA PRO A 150 -3.41 2.97 4.42
C PRO A 150 -3.56 3.98 5.56
N SER A 151 -2.46 4.65 5.92
CA SER A 151 -2.51 5.85 6.74
C SER A 151 -3.28 6.97 6.01
N ARG A 152 -3.63 8.03 6.75
CA ARG A 152 -4.03 9.29 6.10
C ARG A 152 -2.98 9.75 5.07
N ILE A 153 -3.43 10.52 4.08
CA ILE A 153 -2.55 11.21 3.16
C ILE A 153 -1.89 12.37 3.92
N TYR A 154 -0.57 12.46 3.81
CA TYR A 154 0.26 13.52 4.33
C TYR A 154 0.72 14.42 3.19
N TYR A 155 1.01 15.68 3.51
CA TYR A 155 1.55 16.67 2.59
C TYR A 155 2.97 17.04 3.02
N LYS A 156 3.85 17.26 2.04
CA LYS A 156 5.17 17.88 2.20
C LYS A 156 5.47 18.74 0.98
N ASN A 157 6.07 19.90 1.18
CA ASN A 157 6.68 20.65 0.09
C ASN A 157 8.17 20.30 0.04
N LEU A 158 8.64 19.77 -1.10
CA LEU A 158 10.03 19.41 -1.31
C LEU A 158 10.61 20.32 -2.39
N ARG A 159 11.47 21.27 -2.00
CA ARG A 159 12.15 22.19 -2.93
C ARG A 159 11.18 22.94 -3.85
N GLY A 160 10.04 23.38 -3.32
CA GLY A 160 9.00 24.08 -4.09
C GLY A 160 8.01 23.16 -4.81
N PHE A 161 8.17 21.84 -4.70
CA PHE A 161 7.23 20.87 -5.30
C PHE A 161 6.31 20.27 -4.24
N ASP A 162 5.01 20.41 -4.46
CA ASP A 162 4.00 19.79 -3.61
C ASP A 162 4.01 18.28 -3.81
N THR A 163 4.08 17.57 -2.69
CA THR A 163 4.18 16.12 -2.67
C THR A 163 3.24 15.56 -1.60
N TYR A 164 2.46 14.58 -2.00
CA TYR A 164 1.48 13.90 -1.17
C TYR A 164 1.88 12.44 -1.03
N TYR A 165 1.70 11.87 0.16
CA TYR A 165 2.10 10.49 0.40
C TYR A 165 1.26 9.83 1.49
N PHE A 166 1.12 8.51 1.40
CA PHE A 166 0.61 7.69 2.50
C PHE A 166 1.52 6.50 2.74
N TYR A 167 1.26 5.79 3.83
CA TYR A 167 1.96 4.57 4.18
C TYR A 167 1.02 3.40 4.42
N ILE A 168 1.50 2.20 4.11
CA ILE A 168 0.96 0.93 4.62
C ILE A 168 1.97 0.42 5.66
N LYS A 169 1.65 0.53 6.95
CA LYS A 169 2.59 0.26 8.06
C LYS A 169 2.16 -0.86 9.01
N GLY A 170 0.85 -1.07 9.15
CA GLY A 170 0.33 -2.09 10.06
C GLY A 170 0.67 -3.48 9.56
N HIS A 171 1.01 -4.40 10.48
CA HIS A 171 1.46 -5.73 10.11
C HIS A 171 0.37 -6.51 9.36
N GLU A 172 -0.88 -6.40 9.80
CA GLU A 172 -2.01 -7.03 9.13
C GLU A 172 -2.23 -6.44 7.73
N GLU A 173 -2.16 -5.12 7.60
CA GLU A 173 -2.32 -4.42 6.32
C GLU A 173 -1.18 -4.77 5.34
N LEU A 174 0.06 -4.86 5.81
CA LEU A 174 1.21 -5.32 5.02
C LEU A 174 1.06 -6.79 4.60
N ARG A 175 0.55 -7.64 5.49
CA ARG A 175 0.25 -9.05 5.19
C ARG A 175 -0.86 -9.19 4.15
N LYS A 176 -1.95 -8.40 4.27
CA LYS A 176 -3.03 -8.34 3.28
C LYS A 176 -2.49 -7.86 1.94
N PHE A 177 -1.71 -6.78 1.94
CA PHE A 177 -1.06 -6.26 0.73
C PHE A 177 -0.22 -7.34 0.06
N HIS A 178 0.66 -8.03 0.80
CA HIS A 178 1.49 -9.12 0.28
C HIS A 178 0.67 -10.27 -0.33
N LYS A 179 -0.45 -10.63 0.28
CA LYS A 179 -1.31 -11.74 -0.18
C LYS A 179 -2.12 -11.37 -1.41
N ILE A 180 -2.68 -10.16 -1.45
CA ILE A 180 -3.69 -9.74 -2.45
C ILE A 180 -3.01 -9.03 -3.62
N ILE A 181 -2.24 -7.99 -3.31
CA ILE A 181 -1.60 -7.12 -4.30
C ILE A 181 -0.18 -7.62 -4.57
N GLY A 182 0.73 -7.51 -3.60
CA GLY A 182 2.12 -7.92 -3.74
C GLY A 182 2.91 -7.04 -4.74
N PHE A 183 4.12 -7.47 -5.07
CA PHE A 183 5.00 -6.83 -6.05
C PHE A 183 5.46 -7.86 -7.08
N ASN A 184 5.62 -7.43 -8.33
CA ASN A 184 6.43 -8.15 -9.32
C ASN A 184 7.87 -7.65 -9.33
N HIS A 185 8.15 -6.41 -8.92
CA HIS A 185 9.52 -5.91 -8.83
C HIS A 185 10.32 -6.78 -7.84
N PRO A 186 11.41 -7.45 -8.25
CA PRO A 186 12.17 -8.40 -7.42
C PRO A 186 12.57 -7.85 -6.05
N ASP A 187 13.22 -6.69 -6.02
CA ASP A 187 13.73 -6.12 -4.76
C ASP A 187 12.61 -5.69 -3.82
N LYS A 188 11.53 -5.08 -4.34
CA LYS A 188 10.35 -4.69 -3.55
C LYS A 188 9.64 -5.93 -3.01
N LYS A 189 9.52 -6.99 -3.82
CA LYS A 189 8.96 -8.29 -3.42
C LYS A 189 9.77 -8.94 -2.30
N GLU A 190 11.08 -9.03 -2.45
CA GLU A 190 11.95 -9.59 -1.41
C GLU A 190 11.87 -8.78 -0.11
N THR A 191 11.85 -7.44 -0.23
CA THR A 191 11.70 -6.54 0.91
C THR A 191 10.37 -6.74 1.62
N LEU A 192 9.26 -6.88 0.88
CA LEU A 192 7.95 -7.16 1.45
C LEU A 192 7.90 -8.52 2.16
N ILE A 193 8.55 -9.56 1.61
CA ILE A 193 8.68 -10.86 2.27
C ILE A 193 9.43 -10.71 3.61
N LYS A 194 10.53 -9.94 3.65
CA LYS A 194 11.28 -9.66 4.88
C LYS A 194 10.43 -8.94 5.92
N ILE A 195 9.63 -7.95 5.50
CA ILE A 195 8.68 -7.22 6.36
C ILE A 195 7.65 -8.18 6.97
N VAL A 196 7.02 -9.04 6.16
CA VAL A 196 5.96 -9.94 6.63
C VAL A 196 6.51 -11.03 7.55
N LYS A 197 7.68 -11.60 7.25
CA LYS A 197 8.33 -12.60 8.12
C LYS A 197 8.76 -12.02 9.47
N ASN A 198 9.05 -10.73 9.52
CA ASN A 198 9.54 -10.05 10.72
C ASN A 198 8.57 -8.94 11.11
N PRO A 199 7.40 -9.24 11.73
CA PRO A 199 6.43 -8.24 12.17
C PRO A 199 7.00 -7.22 13.17
N GLY A 200 8.03 -7.63 13.93
CA GLY A 200 8.65 -6.83 14.99
C GLY A 200 7.71 -6.61 16.14
N ARG A 201 7.73 -5.41 16.74
CA ARG A 201 6.76 -5.09 17.78
C ARG A 201 5.39 -4.96 17.14
N PHE A 202 4.46 -5.79 17.59
CA PHE A 202 3.04 -5.59 17.31
C PHE A 202 2.69 -4.13 17.62
N SER A 203 2.10 -3.46 16.65
CA SER A 203 1.50 -2.13 16.79
C SER A 203 -0.01 -2.37 16.87
N TYR A 204 -0.62 -1.98 17.98
CA TYR A 204 -2.08 -2.05 18.14
C TYR A 204 -2.63 -0.70 17.67
N LYS A 205 -3.81 -0.67 17.07
CA LYS A 205 -4.53 0.57 16.78
C LYS A 205 -4.69 1.37 18.08
N SER A 206 -4.83 2.69 17.97
CA SER A 206 -5.10 3.52 19.14
C SER A 206 -6.33 2.98 19.88
N GLY A 207 -6.24 2.79 21.20
CA GLY A 207 -7.32 2.21 22.00
C GLY A 207 -7.41 0.68 22.03
N GLU A 208 -6.97 -0.04 20.98
CA GLU A 208 -7.12 -1.51 20.86
C GLU A 208 -6.44 -2.27 22.02
N THR A 209 -5.35 -1.73 22.59
CA THR A 209 -4.72 -2.36 23.76
C THR A 209 -5.65 -2.39 24.97
N LYS A 210 -6.42 -1.30 25.20
CA LYS A 210 -7.38 -1.22 26.30
C LYS A 210 -8.50 -2.25 26.12
N GLU A 211 -9.05 -2.32 24.91
CA GLU A 211 -10.12 -3.26 24.55
C GLU A 211 -9.68 -4.72 24.73
N ARG A 212 -8.47 -5.06 24.27
CA ARG A 212 -7.92 -6.41 24.44
C ARG A 212 -7.67 -6.77 25.90
N ILE A 213 -7.19 -5.82 26.72
CA ILE A 213 -7.05 -6.02 28.17
C ILE A 213 -8.42 -6.29 28.81
N LEU A 214 -9.44 -5.49 28.48
CA LEU A 214 -10.79 -5.69 28.98
C LEU A 214 -11.37 -7.03 28.54
N LYS A 215 -11.17 -7.44 27.29
CA LYS A 215 -11.61 -8.74 26.77
C LYS A 215 -10.99 -9.90 27.57
N LEU A 216 -9.67 -9.86 27.82
CA LEU A 216 -9.02 -10.88 28.65
C LEU A 216 -9.58 -10.89 30.08
N LEU A 217 -9.70 -9.72 30.71
CA LEU A 217 -10.16 -9.63 32.09
C LEU A 217 -11.64 -10.01 32.28
N LYS A 218 -12.45 -10.03 31.22
CA LYS A 218 -13.83 -10.56 31.24
C LYS A 218 -13.87 -12.09 31.39
N GLU A 219 -12.83 -12.80 30.94
CA GLU A 219 -12.78 -14.27 31.00
C GLU A 219 -12.39 -14.77 32.39
N LYS A 220 -11.40 -14.11 33.01
CA LYS A 220 -10.91 -14.40 34.36
C LYS A 220 -9.99 -13.29 34.86
N HIS A 221 -9.56 -13.42 36.12
CA HIS A 221 -8.54 -12.54 36.70
C HIS A 221 -7.16 -12.90 36.15
N TYR A 222 -6.37 -11.88 35.81
CA TYR A 222 -5.02 -12.06 35.32
C TYR A 222 -4.03 -11.17 36.06
N LEU A 223 -2.83 -11.70 36.32
CA LEU A 223 -1.69 -10.89 36.74
C LEU A 223 -1.20 -10.03 35.58
N SER A 224 -0.67 -8.84 35.87
CA SER A 224 -0.15 -7.94 34.83
C SER A 224 0.92 -8.58 33.92
N VAL A 225 1.71 -9.53 34.45
CA VAL A 225 2.68 -10.31 33.65
C VAL A 225 2.03 -11.32 32.72
N GLU A 226 0.90 -11.91 33.12
CA GLU A 226 0.14 -12.85 32.29
C GLU A 226 -0.54 -12.11 31.14
N ILE A 227 -1.15 -10.96 31.43
CA ILE A 227 -1.72 -10.05 30.40
C ILE A 227 -0.62 -9.67 29.39
N ALA A 228 0.56 -9.31 29.87
CA ALA A 228 1.70 -8.97 29.01
C ALA A 228 2.14 -10.13 28.11
N LYS A 229 2.19 -11.36 28.64
CA LYS A 229 2.49 -12.56 27.86
C LYS A 229 1.40 -12.84 26.83
N SER A 230 0.13 -12.87 27.23
CA SER A 230 -1.02 -13.13 26.35
C SER A 230 -1.12 -12.13 25.21
N LEU A 231 -0.88 -10.85 25.48
CA LEU A 231 -0.91 -9.79 24.48
C LEU A 231 0.44 -9.58 23.76
N LYS A 232 1.46 -10.40 24.03
CA LYS A 232 2.82 -10.28 23.46
C LYS A 232 3.37 -8.84 23.57
N ARG A 233 3.20 -8.21 24.74
CA ARG A 233 3.60 -6.83 25.04
C ARG A 233 4.60 -6.74 26.17
N ARG A 234 5.36 -5.64 26.19
CA ARG A 234 6.20 -5.30 27.34
C ARG A 234 5.32 -5.01 28.55
N LEU A 235 5.74 -5.51 29.71
CA LEU A 235 5.03 -5.31 30.98
C LEU A 235 4.84 -3.82 31.32
N CYS A 236 5.80 -2.96 31.02
CA CYS A 236 5.67 -1.52 31.27
C CYS A 236 4.51 -0.88 30.48
N THR A 237 4.31 -1.29 29.22
CA THR A 237 3.19 -0.83 28.39
C THR A 237 1.85 -1.31 28.95
N ILE A 238 1.78 -2.58 29.37
CA ILE A 238 0.57 -3.13 30.00
C ILE A 238 0.26 -2.41 31.32
N ASN A 239 1.25 -2.21 32.18
CA ASN A 239 1.08 -1.48 33.43
C ASN A 239 0.60 -0.03 33.20
N HIS A 240 1.07 0.63 32.14
CA HIS A 240 0.58 1.96 31.75
C HIS A 240 -0.92 1.93 31.43
N PHE A 241 -1.37 1.01 30.57
CA PHE A 241 -2.80 0.90 30.20
C PHE A 241 -3.68 0.41 31.35
N LEU A 242 -3.19 -0.49 32.20
CA LEU A 242 -3.91 -0.94 33.40
C LEU A 242 -4.16 0.24 34.35
N LYS A 243 -3.16 1.10 34.57
CA LYS A 243 -3.34 2.34 35.37
C LYS A 243 -4.39 3.26 34.77
N ILE A 244 -4.42 3.41 33.44
CA ILE A 244 -5.43 4.23 32.76
C ILE A 244 -6.82 3.63 32.94
N LEU A 245 -6.99 2.32 32.70
CA LEU A 245 -8.27 1.63 32.85
C LEU A 245 -8.78 1.63 34.31
N GLU A 246 -7.86 1.54 35.27
CA GLU A 246 -8.17 1.65 36.71
C GLU A 246 -8.64 3.07 37.07
N LYS A 247 -7.98 4.11 36.55
CA LYS A 247 -8.43 5.51 36.68
C LYS A 247 -9.78 5.78 36.02
N GLU A 248 -10.04 5.16 34.86
CA GLU A 248 -11.34 5.21 34.18
C GLU A 248 -12.44 4.41 34.91
N GLY A 249 -12.11 3.70 36.00
CA GLY A 249 -13.08 2.91 36.75
C GLY A 249 -13.56 1.64 36.04
N LYS A 250 -12.90 1.20 34.97
CA LYS A 250 -13.30 0.00 34.21
C LYS A 250 -12.79 -1.30 34.83
N ILE A 251 -11.68 -1.23 35.57
CA ILE A 251 -11.07 -2.36 36.26
C ILE A 251 -10.67 -1.96 37.68
N LYS A 252 -10.35 -2.93 38.53
CA LYS A 252 -9.73 -2.68 39.85
C LYS A 252 -8.61 -3.69 40.13
N CYS A 253 -7.58 -3.24 40.84
CA CYS A 253 -6.55 -4.12 41.40
C CYS A 253 -7.10 -4.83 42.65
N ILE A 254 -7.19 -6.17 42.61
CA ILE A 254 -7.72 -7.00 43.70
C ILE A 254 -6.65 -7.66 44.56
N GLY A 255 -5.40 -7.64 44.11
CA GLY A 255 -4.31 -8.28 44.86
C GLY A 255 -2.95 -8.10 44.20
N LYS A 256 -1.93 -8.68 44.81
CA LYS A 256 -0.57 -8.70 44.29
C LYS A 256 0.08 -10.07 44.52
N LYS A 257 0.92 -10.48 43.58
CA LYS A 257 1.82 -11.64 43.72
C LYS A 257 3.24 -11.16 43.43
N GLY A 258 4.02 -10.94 44.50
CA GLY A 258 5.30 -10.23 44.43
C GLY A 258 5.13 -8.82 43.86
N LYS A 259 5.87 -8.50 42.79
CA LYS A 259 5.78 -7.18 42.11
C LYS A 259 4.63 -7.05 41.10
N PHE A 260 3.88 -8.11 40.83
CA PHE A 260 2.81 -8.13 39.83
C PHE A 260 1.45 -7.92 40.47
N ARG A 261 0.58 -7.15 39.82
CA ARG A 261 -0.77 -6.81 40.30
C ARG A 261 -1.80 -7.70 39.62
N LEU A 262 -2.79 -8.14 40.38
CA LEU A 262 -3.93 -8.94 39.93
C LEU A 262 -5.14 -8.02 39.69
N TYR A 263 -5.78 -8.14 38.53
CA TYR A 263 -6.87 -7.25 38.12
C TYR A 263 -8.15 -8.03 37.80
N GLU A 264 -9.30 -7.38 37.99
CA GLU A 264 -10.63 -7.81 37.53
C GLU A 264 -11.42 -6.64 36.91
N VAL A 265 -12.41 -6.96 36.07
CA VAL A 265 -13.35 -5.96 35.50
C VAL A 265 -14.37 -5.56 36.56
N LYS A 266 -14.71 -4.26 36.66
CA LYS A 266 -15.83 -3.84 37.50
C LYS A 266 -17.14 -4.11 36.77
N THR A 267 -18.06 -4.85 37.41
CA THR A 267 -19.32 -5.33 36.83
C THR A 267 -20.34 -4.21 36.50
N ASN A 268 -20.10 -2.97 36.96
CA ASN A 268 -21.05 -1.85 36.85
C ASN A 268 -20.83 -0.96 35.61
N VAL A 269 -20.25 -1.49 34.54
CA VAL A 269 -20.06 -0.76 33.28
C VAL A 269 -20.83 -1.49 32.18
N ILE A 270 -22.15 -1.24 32.13
CA ILE A 270 -22.98 -1.43 30.95
C ILE A 270 -23.09 -0.07 30.27
#